data_AF-A0A388M5W7-F1
#
_entry.id   AF-A0A388M5W7-F1
#
_cell.length_a   1.000
_cell.length_b   1.000
_cell.length_c   1.000
_cell.angle_alpha   90.00
_cell.angle_beta   90.00
_cell.angle_gamma   90.00
#
_symmetry.space_group_name_H-M   'P 1'
#
loop_
_entity.id
_entity.type
_entity.pdbx_description
1 polymer ?
#
loop_
_entity_poly.entity_id
_entity_poly.type
_entity_poly.pdbx_seq_one_letter_code
_entity_poly.pdbx_strand_id
1 'polypeptide(L)'
;MMKTVSAGSMMAAFLFAAMATMLATSPAGATQPLTHCDFYLSCNKWSIPELNICPGGDVAYSRCTGRIMHHVKTDTAEVDIKSATVNSGGCAMSSSADGPTWDTIKCANKFSTVQDWIHKRNLQDDAPWFLNKYIKINISAVQYTGGWGNYIGGKDRDCVMIKTSSDFANPDGSECPI
;
A
#
# COMPACT_ATOMS: atom_id res chain seq x y z
N MET A 1 -16.78 43.13 56.57
CA MET A 1 -17.71 42.02 56.87
C MET A 1 -18.71 41.90 55.73
N MET A 2 -19.18 40.67 55.52
CA MET A 2 -19.92 40.09 54.40
C MET A 2 -21.24 40.76 53.96
N LYS A 3 -21.50 40.63 52.64
CA LYS A 3 -22.76 40.24 51.95
C LYS A 3 -23.92 41.28 51.95
N THR A 4 -24.78 41.39 50.93
CA THR A 4 -25.35 40.39 50.01
C THR A 4 -26.05 41.05 48.81
N VAL A 5 -25.96 40.37 47.66
CA VAL A 5 -26.77 40.26 46.42
C VAL A 5 -28.13 40.99 46.25
N SER A 6 -28.44 41.34 44.99
CA SER A 6 -29.57 40.81 44.18
C SER A 6 -29.50 41.37 42.75
N ALA A 7 -29.06 40.60 41.75
CA ALA A 7 -29.83 39.72 40.85
C ALA A 7 -30.62 40.44 39.74
N GLY A 8 -30.31 40.07 38.49
CA GLY A 8 -31.25 40.13 37.36
C GLY A 8 -30.78 40.94 36.15
N SER A 9 -30.10 40.29 35.20
CA SER A 9 -30.62 40.15 33.82
C SER A 9 -29.61 39.34 33.00
N MET A 10 -29.96 38.10 32.65
CA MET A 10 -29.22 37.28 31.68
C MET A 10 -29.73 37.63 30.28
N MET A 11 -28.86 38.19 29.44
CA MET A 11 -29.01 38.14 27.98
C MET A 11 -27.64 37.89 27.35
N ALA A 12 -27.45 36.60 27.05
CA ALA A 12 -26.60 35.99 26.02
C ALA A 12 -25.36 36.78 25.55
N ALA A 13 -24.21 36.33 26.04
CA ALA A 13 -22.93 36.58 25.43
C ALA A 13 -22.85 35.95 24.04
N PHE A 14 -22.37 36.75 23.10
CA PHE A 14 -21.85 36.37 21.79
C PHE A 14 -20.92 35.17 21.88
N LEU A 15 -21.06 34.21 20.96
CA LEU A 15 -19.97 33.37 20.50
C LEU A 15 -20.19 33.02 19.03
N PHE A 16 -19.40 33.67 18.18
CA PHE A 16 -19.05 33.19 16.86
C PHE A 16 -18.44 31.80 17.01
N ALA A 17 -19.04 30.79 16.39
CA ALA A 17 -18.33 29.60 15.97
C ALA A 17 -18.50 29.53 14.46
N ALA A 18 -17.47 30.02 13.77
CA ALA A 18 -17.28 29.80 12.36
C ALA A 18 -17.51 28.31 12.07
N MET A 19 -18.44 28.02 11.17
CA MET A 19 -18.54 26.71 10.56
C MET A 19 -17.26 26.50 9.75
N ALA A 20 -16.23 25.99 10.40
CA ALA A 20 -15.14 25.32 9.75
C ALA A 20 -15.75 24.07 9.12
N THR A 21 -16.25 24.21 7.89
CA THR A 21 -16.32 23.08 6.98
C THR A 21 -14.88 22.61 6.85
N MET A 22 -14.53 21.60 7.64
CA MET A 22 -13.39 20.76 7.38
C MET A 22 -13.64 20.17 5.99
N LEU A 23 -13.11 20.84 4.96
CA LEU A 23 -12.65 20.18 3.77
C LEU A 23 -11.75 19.08 4.32
N ALA A 24 -12.27 17.86 4.40
CA ALA A 24 -11.45 16.67 4.52
C ALA A 24 -10.53 16.73 3.30
N THR A 25 -9.34 17.30 3.49
CA THR A 25 -8.26 17.22 2.55
C THR A 25 -8.00 15.73 2.41
N SER A 26 -8.56 15.12 1.36
CA SER A 26 -8.08 13.85 0.85
C SER A 26 -6.56 13.97 0.84
N PRO A 27 -5.82 13.08 1.53
CA PRO A 27 -4.39 13.24 1.62
C PRO A 27 -3.85 13.23 0.19
N ALA A 28 -3.23 14.35 -0.20
CA ALA A 28 -2.36 14.39 -1.35
C ALA A 28 -1.34 13.27 -1.16
N GLY A 29 -1.43 12.21 -1.97
CA GLY A 29 -0.64 10.99 -1.80
C GLY A 29 -1.38 9.67 -2.04
N ALA A 30 -2.68 9.67 -2.33
CA ALA A 30 -3.36 8.47 -2.83
C ALA A 30 -2.98 8.23 -4.31
N THR A 31 -1.74 7.83 -4.54
CA THR A 31 -1.33 7.37 -5.85
C THR A 31 -2.06 6.06 -6.15
N GLN A 32 -2.84 6.03 -7.22
CA GLN A 32 -3.60 4.84 -7.59
C GLN A 32 -2.64 3.77 -8.11
N PRO A 33 -2.66 2.53 -7.59
CA PRO A 33 -1.82 1.44 -8.07
C PRO A 33 -1.93 1.26 -9.58
N LEU A 34 -3.16 1.38 -10.10
CA LEU A 34 -3.49 1.24 -11.52
C LEU A 34 -2.90 2.33 -12.41
N THR A 35 -2.42 3.44 -11.87
CA THR A 35 -1.63 4.41 -12.65
C THR A 35 -0.28 3.81 -13.06
N HIS A 36 0.29 2.90 -12.25
CA HIS A 36 1.65 2.38 -12.43
C HIS A 36 1.71 0.91 -12.81
N CYS A 37 0.72 0.13 -12.39
CA CYS A 37 0.76 -1.32 -12.37
C CYS A 37 -0.62 -1.87 -12.70
N ASP A 38 -0.70 -2.87 -13.57
CA ASP A 38 -1.96 -3.51 -13.95
C ASP A 38 -2.41 -4.54 -12.90
N PHE A 39 -1.56 -4.87 -11.91
CA PHE A 39 -1.91 -5.70 -10.77
C PHE A 39 -2.00 -4.90 -9.47
N TYR A 40 -2.94 -5.29 -8.60
CA TYR A 40 -3.17 -4.64 -7.32
C TYR A 40 -3.66 -5.63 -6.25
N LEU A 41 -3.57 -5.26 -4.97
CA LEU A 41 -4.15 -6.04 -3.88
C LEU A 41 -5.66 -5.75 -3.74
N SER A 42 -6.48 -6.80 -3.79
CA SER A 42 -7.96 -6.72 -3.84
C SER A 42 -8.64 -5.86 -2.76
N CYS A 43 -8.00 -5.63 -1.62
CA CYS A 43 -8.53 -4.75 -0.58
C CYS A 43 -8.67 -3.28 -1.02
N ASN A 44 -7.84 -2.83 -1.97
CA ASN A 44 -7.79 -1.44 -2.38
C ASN A 44 -7.12 -1.29 -3.75
N LYS A 45 -7.93 -1.01 -4.77
CA LYS A 45 -7.44 -0.71 -6.12
C LYS A 45 -7.11 0.77 -6.37
N TRP A 46 -7.39 1.62 -5.38
CA TRP A 46 -7.31 3.07 -5.49
C TRP A 46 -6.15 3.68 -4.69
N SER A 47 -5.46 2.89 -3.86
CA SER A 47 -4.32 3.35 -3.07
C SER A 47 -3.28 2.24 -2.96
N ILE A 48 -2.00 2.62 -3.12
CA ILE A 48 -0.87 1.71 -2.91
C ILE A 48 -0.86 1.26 -1.44
N PRO A 49 -0.98 -0.04 -1.15
CA PRO A 49 -1.04 -0.54 0.20
C PRO A 49 0.33 -0.42 0.89
N GLU A 50 0.30 -0.03 2.17
CA GLU A 50 1.49 -0.02 3.02
C GLU A 50 1.68 -1.40 3.69
N LEU A 51 2.93 -1.85 3.76
CA LEU A 51 3.37 -3.13 4.34
C LEU A 51 4.33 -2.85 5.49
N ASN A 52 4.02 -3.43 6.64
CA ASN A 52 4.97 -3.51 7.73
C ASN A 52 6.11 -4.46 7.31
N ILE A 53 7.35 -4.04 7.56
CA ILE A 53 8.52 -4.88 7.33
C ILE A 53 9.30 -5.04 8.64
N CYS A 54 9.85 -6.23 8.83
CA CYS A 54 10.66 -6.57 9.99
C CYS A 54 12.04 -7.09 9.52
N PRO A 55 13.16 -6.68 10.14
CA PRO A 55 14.47 -7.27 9.84
C PRO A 55 14.48 -8.76 10.22
N GLY A 56 15.14 -9.59 9.41
CA GLY A 56 15.17 -11.03 9.65
C GLY A 56 13.86 -11.76 9.35
N GLY A 57 13.95 -13.08 9.21
CA GLY A 57 12.82 -13.94 8.84
C GLY A 57 12.23 -13.65 7.45
N ASP A 58 11.44 -14.61 6.98
CA ASP A 58 10.65 -14.44 5.78
C ASP A 58 9.24 -13.92 6.15
N VAL A 59 8.59 -13.30 5.17
CA VAL A 59 7.21 -12.78 5.15
C VAL A 59 6.97 -11.31 5.53
N ALA A 60 6.49 -10.55 4.56
CA ALA A 60 5.86 -9.24 4.74
C ALA A 60 4.38 -9.41 4.48
N TYR A 61 3.51 -8.88 5.33
CA TYR A 61 2.09 -8.82 5.01
C TYR A 61 1.63 -7.38 5.05
N SER A 62 0.77 -7.03 4.10
CA SER A 62 0.06 -5.77 4.18
C SER A 62 -0.95 -5.88 5.31
N ARG A 63 -1.25 -4.74 5.96
CA ARG A 63 -2.45 -4.62 6.81
C ARG A 63 -3.74 -4.91 6.03
N CYS A 64 -3.64 -4.88 4.71
CA CYS A 64 -4.61 -5.43 3.80
C CYS A 64 -4.30 -6.91 3.48
N THR A 65 -5.12 -7.80 4.00
CA THR A 65 -5.17 -9.20 3.55
C THR A 65 -6.06 -9.29 2.32
N GLY A 66 -5.46 -9.40 1.13
CA GLY A 66 -6.20 -9.52 -0.12
C GLY A 66 -5.35 -10.17 -1.20
N ARG A 67 -6.00 -10.95 -2.07
CA ARG A 67 -5.36 -11.56 -3.24
C ARG A 67 -4.92 -10.50 -4.24
N ILE A 68 -3.89 -10.82 -5.01
CA ILE A 68 -3.50 -10.05 -6.19
C ILE A 68 -4.58 -10.20 -7.28
N MET A 69 -5.04 -9.08 -7.82
CA MET A 69 -6.00 -8.99 -8.93
C MET A 69 -5.28 -8.46 -10.16
N HIS A 70 -5.67 -8.91 -11.35
CA HIS A 70 -5.22 -8.35 -12.62
C HIS A 70 -6.32 -7.49 -13.22
N HIS A 71 -6.01 -6.22 -13.47
CA HIS A 71 -6.89 -5.29 -14.15
C HIS A 71 -6.65 -5.40 -15.66
N VAL A 72 -7.58 -6.04 -16.37
CA VAL A 72 -7.43 -6.38 -17.79
C VAL A 72 -8.43 -5.60 -18.61
N LYS A 73 -7.94 -4.96 -19.67
CA LYS A 73 -8.81 -4.46 -20.74
C LYS A 73 -9.07 -5.58 -21.76
N THR A 74 -10.33 -5.93 -21.91
CA THR A 74 -10.84 -6.81 -22.98
C THR A 74 -11.40 -5.96 -24.12
N ASP A 75 -11.88 -6.61 -25.18
CA ASP A 75 -12.53 -5.92 -26.31
C ASP A 75 -13.79 -5.14 -25.89
N THR A 76 -14.43 -5.52 -24.79
CA THR A 76 -15.76 -5.01 -24.40
C THR A 76 -15.78 -4.26 -23.07
N ALA A 77 -14.80 -4.49 -22.20
CA ALA A 77 -14.75 -3.89 -20.87
C ALA A 77 -13.37 -4.01 -20.22
N GLU A 78 -13.14 -3.20 -19.19
CA GLU A 78 -12.09 -3.41 -18.21
C GLU A 78 -12.63 -4.27 -17.06
N VAL A 79 -11.90 -5.32 -16.70
CA VAL A 79 -12.33 -6.33 -15.72
C VAL A 79 -11.21 -6.64 -14.73
N ASP A 80 -11.61 -6.91 -13.49
CA ASP A 80 -10.71 -7.29 -12.40
C ASP A 80 -10.72 -8.82 -12.23
N ILE A 81 -9.65 -9.50 -12.65
CA ILE A 81 -9.57 -10.98 -12.65
C ILE A 81 -8.78 -11.48 -11.44
N LYS A 82 -9.34 -12.46 -10.73
CA LYS A 82 -8.71 -13.09 -9.56
C LYS A 82 -7.56 -13.99 -9.99
N SER A 83 -6.37 -13.75 -9.44
CA SER A 83 -5.25 -14.68 -9.56
C SER A 83 -5.40 -15.87 -8.60
N ALA A 84 -4.86 -17.02 -9.00
CA ALA A 84 -4.67 -18.20 -8.18
C ALA A 84 -3.19 -18.37 -7.81
N THR A 85 -2.30 -18.18 -8.79
CA THR A 85 -0.85 -18.18 -8.59
C THR A 85 -0.25 -17.01 -9.34
N VAL A 86 0.58 -16.22 -8.68
CA VAL A 86 1.35 -15.12 -9.27
C VAL A 86 2.83 -15.42 -9.10
N ASN A 87 3.57 -15.36 -10.20
CA ASN A 87 5.02 -15.47 -10.20
C ASN A 87 5.63 -14.09 -10.48
N SER A 88 6.70 -13.76 -9.76
CA SER A 88 7.43 -12.52 -9.96
C SER A 88 8.78 -12.74 -10.65
N GLY A 89 9.18 -11.83 -11.53
CA GLY A 89 10.49 -11.82 -12.20
C GLY A 89 11.55 -10.99 -11.50
N GLY A 90 11.17 -10.14 -10.54
CA GLY A 90 12.09 -9.28 -9.79
C GLY A 90 11.37 -8.12 -9.12
N CYS A 91 12.11 -7.19 -8.52
CA CYS A 91 11.53 -5.95 -7.99
C CYS A 91 12.45 -4.75 -8.18
N ALA A 92 11.88 -3.57 -8.00
CA ALA A 92 12.58 -2.30 -8.02
C ALA A 92 12.04 -1.41 -6.89
N MET A 93 12.90 -0.56 -6.33
CA MET A 93 12.53 0.34 -5.23
C MET A 93 12.75 1.82 -5.56
N SER A 94 11.91 2.69 -5.01
CA SER A 94 12.08 4.15 -5.12
C SER A 94 11.54 4.88 -3.88
N SER A 95 11.95 6.14 -3.72
CA SER A 95 11.41 7.02 -2.66
C SER A 95 10.09 7.69 -3.06
N SER A 96 9.65 7.56 -4.31
CA SER A 96 8.38 8.09 -4.83
C SER A 96 7.66 7.04 -5.69
N ALA A 97 6.32 7.08 -5.72
CA ALA A 97 5.53 6.22 -6.60
C ALA A 97 5.76 6.52 -8.09
N ASP A 98 6.00 7.80 -8.41
CA ASP A 98 6.39 8.27 -9.74
C ASP A 98 7.93 8.24 -9.95
N GLY A 99 8.64 7.52 -9.07
CA GLY A 99 10.09 7.57 -8.92
C GLY A 99 10.86 7.78 -10.22
N PRO A 100 11.63 8.89 -10.38
CA PRO A 100 12.41 9.14 -11.59
C PRO A 100 13.55 8.12 -11.75
N THR A 101 13.91 7.45 -10.66
CA THR A 101 14.86 6.35 -10.61
C THR A 101 14.29 5.20 -9.78
N TRP A 102 14.38 4.00 -10.38
CA TRP A 102 14.01 2.73 -9.78
C TRP A 102 15.28 1.93 -9.54
N ASP A 103 15.61 1.65 -8.28
CA ASP A 103 16.78 0.84 -7.93
C ASP A 103 16.40 -0.64 -7.98
N THR A 104 16.74 -1.28 -9.10
CA THR A 104 16.51 -2.71 -9.33
C THR A 104 17.54 -3.58 -8.64
N ILE A 105 18.76 -3.07 -8.42
CA ILE A 105 19.88 -3.82 -7.85
C ILE A 105 19.65 -4.04 -6.36
N LYS A 106 19.34 -2.98 -5.62
CA LYS A 106 19.08 -3.08 -4.18
C LYS A 106 17.86 -3.92 -3.90
N CYS A 107 16.80 -3.76 -4.70
CA CYS A 107 15.58 -4.51 -4.49
C CYS A 107 15.72 -6.00 -4.87
N ALA A 108 16.58 -6.34 -5.85
CA ALA A 108 16.67 -7.68 -6.41
C ALA A 108 16.60 -8.80 -5.35
N ASN A 109 15.67 -9.73 -5.54
CA ASN A 109 15.41 -10.89 -4.67
C ASN A 109 14.93 -10.57 -3.25
N LYS A 110 14.68 -9.32 -2.88
CA LYS A 110 14.18 -8.93 -1.54
C LYS A 110 12.67 -8.99 -1.45
N PHE A 111 11.96 -8.66 -2.52
CA PHE A 111 10.50 -8.78 -2.60
C PHE A 111 10.09 -9.61 -3.81
N SER A 112 9.18 -10.55 -3.58
CA SER A 112 8.61 -11.42 -4.60
C SER A 112 7.12 -11.63 -4.34
N THR A 113 6.45 -12.27 -5.28
CA THR A 113 5.11 -12.82 -5.04
C THR A 113 5.21 -14.33 -4.86
N VAL A 114 4.38 -14.90 -4.00
CA VAL A 114 4.20 -16.35 -3.84
C VAL A 114 2.72 -16.63 -3.76
N GLN A 115 2.17 -17.35 -4.74
CA GLN A 115 0.73 -17.57 -4.89
C GLN A 115 -0.02 -16.23 -4.99
N ASP A 116 -0.87 -15.90 -4.02
CA ASP A 116 -1.62 -14.66 -3.92
C ASP A 116 -1.00 -13.64 -2.93
N TRP A 117 0.20 -13.93 -2.41
CA TRP A 117 0.89 -13.15 -1.37
C TRP A 117 2.11 -12.40 -1.88
N ILE A 118 2.49 -11.36 -1.14
CA ILE A 118 3.80 -10.71 -1.27
C ILE A 118 4.71 -11.30 -0.20
N HIS A 119 5.93 -11.63 -0.60
CA HIS A 119 6.95 -12.21 0.25
C HIS A 119 8.15 -11.27 0.32
N LYS A 120 8.69 -11.07 1.53
CA LYS A 120 10.03 -10.49 1.73
C LYS A 120 11.02 -11.61 2.02
N ARG A 121 12.24 -11.46 1.50
CA ARG A 121 13.38 -12.33 1.82
C ARG A 121 14.45 -11.54 2.57
N ASN A 122 14.90 -12.10 3.69
CA ASN A 122 15.94 -11.62 4.60
C ASN A 122 16.50 -10.19 4.30
N LEU A 123 16.00 -9.22 5.05
CA LEU A 123 16.38 -7.82 4.95
C LEU A 123 17.53 -7.42 5.89
N GLN A 124 18.07 -8.29 6.77
CA GLN A 124 18.90 -7.90 7.93
C GLN A 124 19.85 -6.72 7.70
N ASP A 125 20.89 -6.89 6.88
CA ASP A 125 21.93 -5.85 6.69
C ASP A 125 21.42 -4.63 5.90
N ASP A 126 20.37 -4.81 5.09
CA ASP A 126 19.84 -3.79 4.19
C ASP A 126 18.58 -3.10 4.72
N ALA A 127 18.05 -3.55 5.86
CA ALA A 127 16.69 -3.24 6.30
C ALA A 127 16.39 -1.74 6.35
N PRO A 128 17.31 -0.86 6.83
CA PRO A 128 17.05 0.58 6.88
C PRO A 128 16.81 1.20 5.50
N TRP A 129 17.37 0.63 4.43
CA TRP A 129 17.19 1.15 3.07
C TRP A 129 15.78 0.95 2.56
N PHE A 130 15.08 -0.03 3.11
CA PHE A 130 13.73 -0.41 2.72
C PHE A 130 12.65 0.28 3.54
N LEU A 131 12.95 1.12 4.53
CA LEU A 131 11.92 1.89 5.23
C LEU A 131 11.39 3.04 4.36
N ASN A 132 10.07 3.22 4.37
CA ASN A 132 9.35 4.27 3.63
C ASN A 132 9.73 4.31 2.13
N LYS A 133 9.63 3.17 1.46
CA LYS A 133 9.95 2.99 0.03
C LYS A 133 8.77 2.46 -0.73
N TYR A 134 8.63 2.90 -1.97
CA TYR A 134 7.76 2.28 -2.93
C TYR A 134 8.50 1.11 -3.58
N ILE A 135 7.87 -0.05 -3.60
CA ILE A 135 8.40 -1.25 -4.24
C ILE A 135 7.46 -1.64 -5.38
N LYS A 136 8.02 -1.77 -6.58
CA LYS A 136 7.37 -2.43 -7.71
C LYS A 136 7.88 -3.86 -7.80
N ILE A 137 6.97 -4.82 -7.76
CA ILE A 137 7.29 -6.24 -7.95
C ILE A 137 6.79 -6.63 -9.33
N ASN A 138 7.70 -6.99 -10.23
CA ASN A 138 7.37 -7.35 -11.61
C ASN A 138 6.77 -8.76 -11.66
N ILE A 139 5.64 -8.91 -12.32
CA ILE A 139 4.89 -10.15 -12.52
C ILE A 139 5.30 -10.78 -13.85
N SER A 140 5.82 -12.00 -13.78
CA SER A 140 6.30 -12.75 -14.96
C SER A 140 5.30 -13.77 -15.47
N ALA A 141 4.41 -14.28 -14.62
CA ALA A 141 3.35 -15.18 -15.03
C ALA A 141 2.22 -15.24 -13.99
N VAL A 142 1.00 -15.50 -14.45
CA VAL A 142 -0.19 -15.63 -13.60
C VAL A 142 -1.05 -16.80 -14.07
N GLN A 143 -1.53 -17.58 -13.11
CA GLN A 143 -2.64 -18.50 -13.30
C GLN A 143 -3.90 -17.86 -12.73
N TYR A 144 -4.97 -17.77 -13.50
CA TYR A 144 -6.23 -17.18 -13.04
C TYR A 144 -7.19 -18.20 -12.44
N THR A 145 -8.04 -17.72 -11.54
CA THR A 145 -9.19 -18.49 -11.06
C THR A 145 -10.32 -18.47 -12.09
N GLY A 146 -11.17 -19.50 -12.12
CA GLY A 146 -12.45 -19.44 -12.83
C GLY A 146 -12.37 -19.59 -14.35
N GLY A 147 -11.35 -20.30 -14.86
CA GLY A 147 -11.28 -20.66 -16.28
C GLY A 147 -10.72 -19.59 -17.22
N TRP A 148 -10.22 -18.47 -16.70
CA TRP A 148 -9.58 -17.41 -17.48
C TRP A 148 -8.19 -17.79 -18.05
N GLY A 149 -7.70 -18.99 -17.76
CA GLY A 149 -6.44 -19.51 -18.28
C GLY A 149 -5.21 -18.94 -17.56
N ASN A 150 -4.11 -18.86 -18.31
CA ASN A 150 -2.82 -18.38 -17.83
C ASN A 150 -2.38 -17.15 -18.61
N TYR A 151 -1.62 -16.30 -17.94
CA TYR A 151 -0.97 -15.13 -18.51
C TYR A 151 0.53 -15.23 -18.33
N ILE A 152 1.27 -14.85 -19.37
CA ILE A 152 2.71 -14.66 -19.31
C ILE A 152 2.95 -13.16 -19.39
N GLY A 153 3.57 -12.62 -18.35
CA GLY A 153 3.92 -11.21 -18.24
C GLY A 153 5.26 -10.89 -18.89
N GLY A 154 5.72 -9.65 -18.67
CA GLY A 154 7.00 -9.15 -19.13
C GLY A 154 6.98 -7.68 -19.59
N LYS A 155 5.84 -7.00 -19.46
CA LYS A 155 5.69 -5.57 -19.74
C LYS A 155 5.97 -4.75 -18.49
N ASP A 156 6.32 -3.48 -18.67
CA ASP A 156 6.62 -2.55 -17.57
C ASP A 156 5.46 -2.40 -16.56
N ARG A 157 4.22 -2.42 -17.06
CA ARG A 157 3.01 -2.34 -16.23
C ARG A 157 2.59 -3.67 -15.61
N ASP A 158 3.22 -4.80 -15.98
CA ASP A 158 2.97 -6.10 -15.36
C ASP A 158 3.65 -6.13 -13.99
N CYS A 159 3.16 -5.33 -13.06
CA CYS A 159 3.69 -5.21 -11.72
C CYS A 159 2.58 -5.14 -10.70
N VAL A 160 2.92 -5.39 -9.43
CA VAL A 160 2.14 -4.96 -8.27
C VAL A 160 2.99 -3.98 -7.47
N MET A 161 2.35 -2.96 -6.92
CA MET A 161 3.02 -1.90 -6.18
C MET A 161 2.64 -1.93 -4.71
N ILE A 162 3.64 -1.74 -3.85
CA ILE A 162 3.47 -1.58 -2.41
C ILE A 162 4.28 -0.38 -1.91
N LYS A 163 3.97 0.07 -0.71
CA LYS A 163 4.82 0.96 0.07
C LYS A 163 5.25 0.24 1.34
N THR A 164 6.50 0.37 1.75
CA THR A 164 6.96 -0.14 3.06
C THR A 164 6.73 0.90 4.16
N SER A 165 6.49 0.44 5.37
CA SER A 165 6.30 1.26 6.56
C SER A 165 7.51 2.16 6.86
N SER A 166 7.26 3.25 7.59
CA SER A 166 8.32 4.13 8.11
C SER A 166 9.17 3.49 9.19
N ASP A 167 8.61 2.51 9.90
CA ASP A 167 9.21 1.86 11.06
C ASP A 167 9.15 0.35 10.93
N PHE A 168 10.06 -0.35 11.61
CA PHE A 168 10.04 -1.81 11.63
C PHE A 168 8.94 -2.33 12.54
N ALA A 169 8.12 -3.22 11.99
CA ALA A 169 7.07 -3.89 12.73
C ALA A 169 6.76 -5.25 12.10
N ASN A 170 6.21 -6.14 12.92
CA ASN A 170 5.60 -7.35 12.43
C ASN A 170 4.37 -7.02 11.57
N PRO A 171 3.90 -8.00 10.77
CA PRO A 171 2.75 -7.84 9.89
C PRO A 171 1.47 -7.36 10.58
N ASP A 172 1.24 -7.80 11.81
CA ASP A 172 0.12 -7.42 12.67
C ASP A 172 0.32 -6.06 13.37
N GLY A 173 1.49 -5.44 13.20
CA GLY A 173 1.89 -4.18 13.82
C GLY A 173 2.59 -4.33 15.16
N SER A 174 2.85 -5.54 15.65
CA SER A 174 3.63 -5.75 16.87
C SER A 174 5.10 -5.38 16.67
N GLU A 175 5.84 -5.25 17.78
CA GLU A 175 7.28 -5.01 17.73
C GLU A 175 8.04 -6.16 17.07
N CYS A 176 9.09 -5.80 16.35
CA CYS A 176 10.05 -6.75 15.79
C CYS A 176 10.97 -7.31 16.87
N PRO A 177 11.25 -8.62 16.91
CA PRO A 177 12.36 -9.14 17.68
C PRO A 177 13.65 -8.66 17.01
N ILE A 178 14.30 -7.66 17.62
CA ILE A 178 15.59 -7.12 17.17
C ILE A 178 16.70 -8.03 17.68
#